data_AF-A0A453GRQ5-F1
#
_entry.id   AF-A0A453GRQ5-F1
#
_cell.length_a   1.000
_cell.length_b   1.000
_cell.length_c   1.000
_cell.angle_alpha   90.00
_cell.angle_beta   90.00
_cell.angle_gamma   90.00
#
_symmetry.space_group_name_H-M   'P 1'
#
loop_
_entity.id
_entity.type
_entity.pdbx_description
1 polymer ?
#
loop_
_entity_poly.entity_id
_entity_poly.type
_entity_poly.pdbx_seq_one_letter_code
_entity_poly.pdbx_strand_id
1 'polypeptide(L)'
;CAVKKGQIVRVEKEKYLNSINYLSVGHPPFYKGLDYIYEDRGEVLDIRIFEETGEYALIAWVGIPTPPAWLPTYMLIKSDKLDYERI
;
A
#
# COMPACT_ATOMS: atom_id res chain seq x y z
N CYS A 1 5.21 -15.39 -6.93
CA CYS A 1 5.62 -14.28 -7.83
C CYS A 1 5.77 -13.01 -7.02
N ALA A 2 6.99 -12.67 -6.59
CA ALA A 2 7.31 -11.51 -5.75
C ALA A 2 6.95 -10.19 -6.44
N VAL A 3 6.44 -9.23 -5.68
CA VAL A 3 6.21 -7.84 -6.11
C VAL A 3 7.53 -7.31 -6.70
N LYS A 4 7.46 -6.55 -7.81
CA LYS A 4 8.65 -5.95 -8.43
C LYS A 4 8.65 -4.44 -8.21
N LYS A 5 9.85 -3.87 -8.14
CA LYS A 5 10.07 -2.41 -8.13
C LYS A 5 9.45 -1.80 -9.41
N GLY A 6 8.72 -0.69 -9.27
CA GLY A 6 7.99 -0.03 -10.36
C GLY A 6 6.65 -0.67 -10.71
N GLN A 7 6.18 -1.64 -9.92
CA GLN A 7 4.86 -2.24 -10.11
C GLN A 7 3.79 -1.43 -9.37
N ILE A 8 2.60 -1.35 -9.97
CA ILE A 8 1.43 -0.75 -9.33
C ILE A 8 0.80 -1.76 -8.38
N VAL A 9 0.54 -1.29 -7.16
CA VAL A 9 -0.03 -2.06 -6.08
C VAL A 9 -1.16 -1.27 -5.44
N ARG A 10 -2.13 -2.01 -4.92
CA ARG A 10 -3.15 -1.48 -4.01
C ARG A 10 -3.14 -2.26 -2.71
N VAL A 11 -3.57 -1.63 -1.63
CA VAL A 11 -3.69 -2.28 -0.33
C VAL A 11 -5.02 -3.02 -0.25
N GLU A 12 -5.01 -4.27 0.21
CA GLU A 12 -6.25 -5.01 0.47
C GLU A 12 -6.95 -4.49 1.72
N LYS A 13 -8.14 -3.91 1.54
CA LYS A 13 -8.92 -3.29 2.62
C LYS A 13 -9.18 -4.24 3.79
N GLU A 14 -9.54 -5.48 3.51
CA GLU A 14 -9.87 -6.48 4.53
C GLU A 14 -8.65 -6.88 5.37
N LYS A 15 -7.47 -7.04 4.74
CA LYS A 15 -6.23 -7.35 5.47
C LYS A 15 -5.68 -6.15 6.22
N TYR A 16 -5.84 -4.94 5.68
CA TYR A 16 -5.38 -3.72 6.35
C TYR A 16 -6.20 -3.42 7.61
N LEU A 17 -7.53 -3.54 7.54
CA LEU A 17 -8.43 -3.35 8.69
C LEU A 17 -8.18 -4.36 9.81
N ASN A 18 -7.79 -5.60 9.46
CA ASN A 18 -7.45 -6.65 10.42
C ASN A 18 -5.98 -6.63 10.87
N SER A 19 -5.16 -5.71 10.36
CA SER A 19 -3.74 -5.66 10.69
C SER A 19 -3.45 -4.81 11.93
N ILE A 20 -2.41 -5.23 12.66
CA ILE A 20 -1.74 -4.49 13.73
C ILE A 20 -1.39 -3.05 13.29
N ASN A 21 -1.13 -2.83 12.00
CA ASN A 21 -0.85 -1.50 11.46
C ASN A 21 -2.03 -0.56 11.63
N TYR A 22 -3.27 -0.98 11.36
CA TYR A 22 -4.46 -0.13 11.54
C TYR A 22 -4.76 0.12 13.02
N LEU A 23 -4.64 -0.92 13.85
CA LEU A 23 -4.83 -0.84 15.29
C LEU A 23 -3.81 0.09 15.97
N SER A 24 -2.58 0.14 15.46
CA SER A 24 -1.51 0.99 16.01
C SER A 24 -1.70 2.48 15.70
N VAL A 25 -2.32 2.83 14.57
CA VAL A 25 -2.58 4.26 14.24
C VAL A 25 -3.80 4.81 14.97
N GLY A 26 -4.63 3.96 15.58
CA GLY A 26 -5.78 4.41 16.39
C GLY A 26 -6.85 5.16 15.58
N HIS A 27 -6.97 4.89 14.28
CA HIS A 27 -7.97 5.57 13.44
C HIS A 27 -9.40 5.20 13.90
N PRO A 28 -10.32 6.18 14.00
CA PRO A 28 -11.73 5.90 14.20
C PRO A 28 -12.28 5.04 13.05
N PRO A 29 -13.27 4.18 13.31
CA PRO A 29 -13.86 3.34 12.26
C PRO A 29 -14.34 4.24 11.10
N PHE A 30 -13.98 3.86 9.87
CA PHE A 30 -14.30 4.59 8.62
C PHE A 30 -13.57 5.93 8.43
N TYR A 31 -12.27 6.00 8.71
CA TYR A 31 -11.46 7.15 8.34
C TYR A 31 -11.37 7.31 6.80
N LYS A 32 -12.17 8.23 6.25
CA LYS A 32 -12.28 8.54 4.80
C LYS A 32 -10.98 9.06 4.17
N GLY A 33 -9.99 9.42 4.99
CA GLY A 33 -8.70 9.90 4.51
C GLY A 33 -7.76 8.77 4.09
N LEU A 34 -8.15 7.50 4.16
CA LEU A 34 -7.33 6.37 3.73
C LEU A 34 -7.84 5.72 2.45
N ASP A 35 -8.96 6.17 1.86
CA ASP A 35 -9.55 5.50 0.70
C ASP A 35 -8.57 5.41 -0.50
N TYR A 36 -7.62 6.35 -0.60
CA TYR A 36 -6.60 6.36 -1.64
C TYR A 36 -5.60 5.19 -1.59
N ILE A 37 -5.43 4.53 -0.43
CA ILE A 37 -4.53 3.37 -0.33
C ILE A 37 -5.14 2.12 -0.95
N TYR A 38 -6.46 2.10 -1.08
CA TYR A 38 -7.22 1.01 -1.71
C TYR A 38 -7.32 1.18 -3.22
N GLU A 39 -7.05 2.38 -3.73
CA GLU A 39 -6.99 2.64 -5.17
C GLU A 39 -5.69 2.08 -5.78
N ASP A 40 -5.75 1.70 -7.06
CA ASP A 40 -4.63 1.19 -7.86
C ASP A 40 -3.61 2.31 -8.21
N ARG A 41 -3.13 3.03 -7.20
CA ARG A 41 -2.32 4.25 -7.29
C ARG A 41 -0.98 4.16 -6.55
N GLY A 42 -0.74 3.07 -5.83
CA GLY A 42 0.51 2.83 -5.13
C GLY A 42 1.58 2.34 -6.09
N GLU A 43 2.68 3.06 -6.24
CA GLU A 43 3.86 2.62 -6.96
C GLU A 43 4.91 2.09 -5.98
N VAL A 44 5.42 0.89 -6.26
CA VAL A 44 6.50 0.30 -5.44
C VAL A 44 7.83 0.96 -5.78
N LEU A 45 8.28 1.86 -4.91
CA LEU A 45 9.55 2.55 -5.04
C LEU A 45 10.73 1.68 -4.64
N ASP A 46 10.60 0.81 -3.65
CA ASP A 46 11.69 -0.04 -3.16
C ASP A 46 11.13 -1.29 -2.46
N ILE A 47 11.93 -2.35 -2.36
CA ILE A 47 11.55 -3.56 -1.64
C ILE A 47 12.72 -3.94 -0.75
N ARG A 48 12.43 -4.07 0.55
CA ARG A 48 13.38 -4.57 1.53
C ARG A 48 12.85 -5.84 2.17
N ILE A 49 13.74 -6.81 2.29
CA ILE A 49 13.47 -8.04 3.00
C ILE A 49 14.09 -7.88 4.38
N PHE A 50 13.27 -7.91 5.42
CA PHE A 50 13.74 -7.94 6.79
C PHE A 50 13.71 -9.40 7.24
N GLU A 51 14.87 -9.94 7.66
CA GLU A 51 15.02 -11.37 7.99
C GLU A 51 14.05 -11.87 9.08
N GLU A 52 13.59 -10.99 9.98
CA GLU A 52 12.64 -11.33 11.06
C GLU A 52 11.16 -11.02 10.75
N THR A 53 10.86 -9.96 10.00
CA THR A 53 9.47 -9.45 9.84
C THR A 53 8.89 -9.66 8.44
N GLY A 54 9.69 -10.16 7.49
CA GLY A 54 9.26 -10.51 6.13
C GLY A 54 9.58 -9.45 5.08
N GLU A 55 8.94 -9.56 3.92
CA GLU A 55 9.14 -8.65 2.80
C GLU A 55 8.29 -7.39 2.96
N TYR A 56 8.92 -6.22 2.89
CA TYR A 56 8.27 -4.91 2.91
C TYR A 56 8.54 -4.18 1.61
N ALA A 57 7.50 -3.55 1.07
CA ALA A 57 7.60 -2.66 -0.07
C ALA A 57 7.41 -1.21 0.39
N LEU A 58 8.26 -0.34 -0.09
CA LEU A 58 8.09 1.10 0.00
C LEU A 58 7.15 1.54 -1.12
N ILE A 59 6.03 2.16 -0.76
CA ILE A 59 4.98 2.55 -1.70
C ILE A 59 4.84 4.07 -1.69
N ALA A 60 4.79 4.67 -2.87
CA ALA A 60 4.42 6.06 -3.07
C ALA A 60 3.07 6.14 -3.80
N TRP A 61 2.22 7.08 -3.41
CA TRP A 61 0.92 7.27 -4.05
C TRP A 61 0.99 8.39 -5.08
N VAL A 62 0.68 8.07 -6.33
CA VAL A 62 0.67 9.06 -7.41
C VAL A 62 -0.54 9.98 -7.24
N GLY A 63 -0.30 11.29 -7.27
CA GLY A 63 -1.36 12.31 -7.16
C GLY A 63 -1.72 12.74 -5.74
N ILE A 64 -1.06 12.20 -4.71
CA ILE A 64 -1.26 12.62 -3.32
C ILE A 64 0.09 13.02 -2.71
N PRO A 65 0.21 14.23 -2.13
CA PRO A 65 1.44 14.71 -1.52
C PRO A 65 1.70 14.07 -0.14
N THR A 66 1.53 12.76 -0.02
CA THR A 66 1.81 11.98 1.19
C THR A 66 3.20 11.38 1.08
N PRO A 67 4.00 11.36 2.17
CA PRO A 67 5.27 10.64 2.17
C PRO A 67 5.09 9.14 1.85
N PRO A 68 6.08 8.51 1.21
CA PRO A 68 6.01 7.09 0.92
C PRO A 68 6.00 6.26 2.21
N ALA A 69 5.30 5.13 2.20
CA ALA A 69 5.13 4.29 3.38
C ALA A 69 5.67 2.88 3.16
N TRP A 70 6.21 2.29 4.22
CA TRP A 70 6.61 0.88 4.25
C TRP A 70 5.41 0.01 4.59
N LEU A 71 5.00 -0.82 3.65
CA LEU A 71 3.90 -1.78 3.83
C LEU A 71 4.36 -3.19 3.49
N PRO A 72 3.96 -4.20 4.27
CA PRO A 72 4.38 -5.57 4.01
C PRO A 72 3.70 -6.12 2.76
N THR A 73 4.46 -6.88 1.96
CA THR A 73 4.03 -7.33 0.62
C THR A 73 2.79 -8.23 0.65
N TYR A 74 2.54 -8.94 1.75
CA TYR A 74 1.37 -9.81 1.89
C TYR A 74 0.04 -9.05 2.00
N MET A 75 0.08 -7.75 2.32
CA MET A 75 -1.11 -6.86 2.30
C MET A 75 -1.35 -6.22 0.95
N LEU A 76 -0.41 -6.37 0.01
CA LEU A 76 -0.45 -5.71 -1.28
C LEU A 76 -1.03 -6.65 -2.33
N ILE A 77 -2.02 -6.14 -3.05
CA ILE A 77 -2.53 -6.77 -4.25
C ILE A 77 -1.84 -6.10 -5.43
N LYS A 78 -1.28 -6.93 -6.31
CA LYS A 78 -0.70 -6.46 -7.57
C LYS A 78 -1.83 -6.05 -8.50
N SER A 79 -1.67 -4.88 -9.11
CA SER A 79 -2.56 -4.44 -10.16
C SER A 79 -1.79 -4.21 -11.43
N ASP A 80 -2.29 -4.79 -12.52
CA ASP A 80 -1.69 -4.67 -13.86
C ASP A 80 -2.21 -3.43 -14.61
N LYS A 81 -3.17 -2.69 -14.03
CA LYS A 81 -3.79 -1.51 -14.66
C LYS A 81 -3.67 -0.29 -13.76
N LEU A 82 -2.94 0.71 -14.23
CA LEU A 82 -2.98 2.06 -13.68
C LEU A 82 -4.27 2.72 -14.17
N ASP A 83 -5.35 2.59 -13.41
CA ASP A 83 -6.58 3.33 -13.66
C ASP A 83 -6.46 4.72 -13.02
N TYR A 84 -5.76 5.61 -13.73
CA TYR A 84 -5.71 7.03 -13.37
C TYR A 84 -6.18 7.84 -14.58
N GLU A 85 -7.45 8.22 -14.57
CA GLU A 85 -7.92 9.30 -15.42
C GLU A 85 -7.17 10.57 -15.02
N ARG A 86 -6.18 10.96 -15.83
CA ARG A 86 -5.60 12.31 -15.80
C ARG A 86 -6.71 13.30 -16.17
N ILE A 87 -7.43 13.80 -15.17
CA ILE A 87 -8.27 15.00 -15.28
C ILE A 87 -7.45 16.26 -15.01
#